data_AF-I3YGU2-F1
#
_entry.id   AF-I3YGU2-F1
#
_cell.length_a   1.000
_cell.length_b   1.000
_cell.length_c   1.000
_cell.angle_alpha   90.00
_cell.angle_beta   90.00
_cell.angle_gamma   90.00
#
_symmetry.space_group_name_H-M   'P 1'
#
loop_
_entity.id
_entity.type
_entity.pdbx_description
1 polymer ?
#
loop_
_entity_poly.entity_id
_entity_poly.type
_entity_poly.pdbx_seq_one_letter_code
_entity_poly.pdbx_strand_id
1 'polypeptide(L)' 'MIMTTQTNQDQCAGARIAALLPIMDERYARLKGTLSQAAAGADIPDWRLDLERADLATVLEVMTPPPADDDDEE' A
#
# COMPACT_ATOMS: atom_id res chain seq x y z
N MET A 1 13.63 29.33 11.13
CA MET A 1 12.86 29.19 9.88
C MET A 1 12.83 27.70 9.53
N ILE A 2 11.96 26.93 10.20
CA ILE A 2 11.94 25.43 10.16
C ILE A 2 10.59 24.90 9.61
N MET A 3 9.62 25.77 9.32
CA MET A 3 8.27 25.36 8.89
C MET A 3 8.16 24.85 7.44
N THR A 4 9.19 25.00 6.59
CA THR A 4 9.08 24.74 5.15
C THR A 4 9.29 23.28 4.76
N THR A 5 10.00 22.48 5.55
CA THR A 5 10.33 21.08 5.22
C THR A 5 9.17 20.13 5.49
N GLN A 6 8.49 20.31 6.63
CA GLN A 6 7.37 19.46 7.04
C GLN A 6 6.17 19.59 6.09
N THR A 7 5.82 20.81 5.67
CA THR A 7 4.73 21.06 4.71
C THR A 7 5.01 20.47 3.32
N ASN A 8 6.27 20.38 2.90
CA ASN A 8 6.64 19.78 1.63
C ASN A 8 6.58 18.24 1.67
N GLN A 9 6.97 17.62 2.79
CA GLN A 9 6.84 16.17 2.97
C GLN A 9 5.37 15.73 2.99
N ASP A 10 4.50 16.49 3.65
CA ASP A 10 3.06 16.22 3.68
C ASP A 10 2.40 16.33 2.28
N GLN A 11 2.80 17.34 1.49
CA GLN A 11 2.32 17.47 0.11
C GLN A 11 2.83 16.33 -0.80
N CYS A 12 4.08 15.93 -0.66
CA CYS A 12 4.64 14.78 -1.40
C CYS A 12 3.97 13.46 -1.00
N ALA A 13 3.62 13.27 0.28
CA ALA A 13 2.87 12.11 0.74
C ALA A 13 1.46 12.08 0.14
N GLY A 14 0.74 13.20 0.16
CA GLY A 14 -0.60 13.31 -0.45
C GLY A 14 -0.60 13.01 -1.95
N ALA A 15 0.35 13.56 -2.70
CA ALA A 15 0.48 13.33 -4.14
C ALA A 15 0.81 11.85 -4.46
N ARG A 16 1.70 11.23 -3.69
CA ARG A 16 2.04 9.80 -3.81
C ARG A 16 0.84 8.91 -3.54
N ILE A 17 0.09 9.17 -2.46
CA ILE A 17 -1.15 8.45 -2.14
C ILE A 17 -2.15 8.60 -3.29
N ALA A 18 -2.38 9.82 -3.77
CA ALA A 18 -3.32 10.08 -4.87
C ALA A 18 -2.93 9.34 -6.17
N ALA A 19 -1.63 9.28 -6.48
CA ALA A 19 -1.13 8.57 -7.66
C ALA A 19 -1.25 7.04 -7.54
N LEU A 20 -1.12 6.49 -6.32
CA LEU A 20 -1.14 5.06 -6.08
C LEU A 20 -2.53 4.49 -5.77
N LEU A 21 -3.50 5.33 -5.40
CA LEU A 21 -4.87 4.92 -5.10
C LEU A 21 -5.52 4.05 -6.20
N PRO A 22 -5.44 4.39 -7.50
CA PRO A 22 -6.01 3.55 -8.56
C PRO A 22 -5.34 2.17 -8.65
N ILE A 23 -4.02 2.11 -8.41
CA ILE A 23 -3.26 0.86 -8.44
C ILE A 23 -3.64 0.01 -7.23
N MET A 24 -3.74 0.62 -6.05
CA MET A 24 -4.19 -0.05 -4.82
C MET A 24 -5.59 -0.66 -5.00
N ASP A 25 -6.53 0.11 -5.55
CA ASP A 25 -7.91 -0.36 -5.78
C ASP A 25 -7.95 -1.56 -6.75
N GLU A 26 -7.16 -1.51 -7.82
CA GLU A 26 -7.04 -2.63 -8.76
C GLU A 26 -6.48 -3.89 -8.08
N ARG A 27 -5.39 -3.77 -7.32
CA ARG A 27 -4.77 -4.93 -6.62
C ARG A 27 -5.69 -5.49 -5.54
N TYR A 28 -6.38 -4.61 -4.80
CA TYR A 28 -7.38 -5.03 -3.84
C TYR A 28 -8.54 -5.79 -4.50
N ALA A 29 -9.04 -5.30 -5.64
CA ALA A 29 -10.11 -5.97 -6.39
C ALA A 29 -9.70 -7.38 -6.87
N ARG A 30 -8.45 -7.56 -7.32
CA ARG A 30 -7.91 -8.86 -7.74
C ARG A 30 -7.79 -9.84 -6.56
N LEU A 31 -7.23 -9.41 -5.44
CA LEU A 31 -7.14 -10.23 -4.23
C LEU A 31 -8.53 -10.63 -3.73
N LYS A 32 -9.46 -9.67 -3.67
CA LYS A 32 -10.85 -9.92 -3.29
C LYS A 32 -11.53 -10.91 -4.24
N GLY A 33 -11.31 -10.79 -5.55
CA GLY A 33 -11.83 -11.72 -6.54
C GLY A 33 -11.29 -13.14 -6.35
N THR A 34 -9.99 -13.27 -6.10
CA THR A 34 -9.32 -14.56 -5.82
C THR A 34 -9.88 -15.19 -4.55
N LEU A 35 -10.00 -14.43 -3.46
CA LEU A 35 -10.61 -14.91 -2.21
C LEU A 35 -12.08 -15.32 -2.39
N SER A 36 -12.84 -14.58 -3.20
CA SER A 36 -14.25 -14.92 -3.49
C SER A 36 -14.38 -16.24 -4.27
N GLN A 37 -13.46 -16.50 -5.21
CA GLN A 37 -13.39 -17.77 -5.93
C GLN A 37 -13.01 -18.93 -4.99
N ALA A 38 -12.01 -18.75 -4.14
CA ALA A 38 -11.63 -19.75 -3.13
C ALA A 38 -12.79 -20.05 -2.18
N ALA A 39 -13.52 -19.02 -1.72
CA ALA A 39 -14.70 -19.17 -0.87
C ALA A 39 -15.86 -19.90 -1.58
N ALA A 40 -15.95 -19.80 -2.91
CA ALA A 40 -16.89 -20.57 -3.72
C ALA A 40 -16.45 -22.02 -3.98
N GLY A 41 -15.31 -22.45 -3.43
CA GLY A 41 -14.77 -23.80 -3.57
C GLY A 41 -13.93 -24.01 -4.83
N ALA A 42 -13.50 -22.94 -5.50
CA ALA A 42 -12.52 -23.07 -6.58
C ALA A 42 -11.17 -23.52 -6.02
N ASP A 43 -10.51 -24.44 -6.72
CA ASP A 43 -9.15 -24.86 -6.40
C ASP A 43 -8.18 -23.76 -6.85
N ILE A 44 -7.67 -23.00 -5.87
CA ILE A 44 -6.73 -21.91 -6.09
C ILE A 44 -5.39 -22.32 -5.48
N PRO A 45 -4.31 -22.38 -6.29
CA PRO A 45 -3.00 -22.67 -5.76
C PRO A 45 -2.54 -21.61 -4.74
N ASP A 46 -1.91 -22.03 -3.64
CA ASP A 46 -1.43 -21.14 -2.58
C ASP A 46 -0.53 -20.02 -3.11
N TRP A 47 0.36 -20.33 -4.08
CA TRP A 47 1.25 -19.34 -4.68
C TRP A 47 0.51 -18.18 -5.35
N ARG A 48 -0.71 -18.41 -5.84
CA ARG A 48 -1.53 -17.37 -6.46
C ARG A 48 -2.10 -16.43 -5.41
N LEU A 49 -2.54 -16.98 -4.27
CA LEU A 49 -3.00 -16.19 -3.14
C LEU A 49 -1.86 -15.32 -2.57
N ASP A 50 -0.68 -15.92 -2.41
CA ASP A 50 0.51 -15.23 -1.95
C ASP A 50 0.96 -14.12 -2.91
N LEU A 51 0.87 -14.35 -4.22
CA LEU A 51 1.18 -13.35 -5.23
C LEU A 51 0.25 -12.12 -5.10
N GLU A 52 -1.07 -12.33 -5.08
CA GLU A 52 -2.03 -11.21 -4.98
C GLU A 52 -1.89 -10.45 -3.66
N ARG A 53 -1.54 -11.15 -2.58
CA ARG A 53 -1.27 -10.54 -1.27
C ARG A 53 0.02 -9.71 -1.29
N ALA A 54 1.09 -10.24 -1.86
CA ALA A 54 2.38 -9.54 -1.97
C ALA A 54 2.28 -8.30 -2.87
N ASP A 55 1.53 -8.39 -3.97
CA ASP A 55 1.26 -7.27 -4.87
C ASP A 55 0.57 -6.12 -4.13
N LEU A 56 -0.50 -6.40 -3.38
CA LEU A 56 -1.19 -5.38 -2.59
C LEU A 56 -0.29 -4.82 -1.48
N ALA A 57 0.45 -5.67 -0.78
CA ALA A 57 1.36 -5.25 0.28
C ALA A 57 2.43 -4.28 -0.22
N THR A 58 3.00 -4.55 -1.40
CA THR A 58 4.00 -3.68 -2.03
C THR A 58 3.45 -2.28 -2.29
N VAL A 59 2.21 -2.18 -2.80
CA VAL A 59 1.59 -0.86 -3.05
C VAL A 59 1.37 -0.10 -1.75
N LEU A 60 0.89 -0.78 -0.71
CA LEU A 60 0.67 -0.18 0.61
C LEU A 60 1.98 0.28 1.27
N GLU A 61 3.05 -0.49 1.12
CA GLU A 61 4.39 -0.11 1.60
C GLU A 61 4.86 1.19 0.93
N VAL A 62 4.72 1.30 -0.39
CA VAL A 62 5.10 2.53 -1.11
C VAL A 62 4.22 3.72 -0.73
N MET A 63 2.94 3.48 -0.42
CA MET A 63 2.03 4.54 0.04
C MET A 63 2.35 5.04 1.45
N THR A 64 2.99 4.20 2.28
CA THR A 64 3.33 4.54 3.66
C THR A 64 4.54 5.49 3.67
N PRO A 65 4.47 6.67 4.31
CA PRO A 65 5.64 7.49 4.56
C PRO A 65 6.67 6.69 5.39
N PRO A 66 7.98 6.92 5.18
CA PRO A 66 8.95 6.40 6.14
C PRO A 66 8.59 6.90 7.54
N PRO A 67 8.88 6.11 8.60
CA PRO A 67 8.74 6.61 9.97
C PRO A 67 9.51 7.93 10.08
N ALA A 68 8.93 8.91 10.76
CA ALA A 68 9.71 10.08 11.14
C ALA A 68 10.88 9.57 11.98
N ASP A 69 12.10 10.00 11.65
CA ASP A 69 13.22 9.83 12.56
C ASP A 69 12.84 10.62 13.82
N ASP A 70 12.35 9.93 14.86
CA ASP A 70 12.24 10.47 16.20
C ASP A 70 13.68 10.64 16.71
N ASP A 71 14.39 11.67 16.21
CA ASP A 71 15.59 12.23 16.82
C ASP A 71 15.16 12.93 18.14
N ASP A 72 14.64 12.14 19.09
CA ASP A 72 14.51 12.49 20.50
C ASP A 72 15.58 11.69 21.28
N GLU A 73 16.85 11.94 20.96
CA GLU A 73 17.98 11.66 21.85
C GLU A 73 18.70 12.98 22.20
N GLU A 74 18.15 13.72 23.18
CA GLU A 74 18.92 14.65 24.03
C GLU A 74 18.76 14.28 25.52
#